data_AF-A0A9E0TAI1-F1
#
_entry.id   AF-A0A9E0TAI1-F1
#
_cell.length_a   1.000
_cell.length_b   1.000
_cell.length_c   1.000
_cell.angle_alpha   90.00
_cell.angle_beta   90.00
_cell.angle_gamma   90.00
#
_symmetry.space_group_name_H-M   'P 1'
#
loop_
_entity.id
_entity.type
_entity.pdbx_description
1 polymer ?
#
loop_
_entity_poly.entity_id
_entity_poly.type
_entity_poly.pdbx_seq_one_letter_code
_entity_poly.pdbx_strand_id
1 'polypeptide(L)'
;MLDILLLRKDLASAVARLESRKKPQAFLNVDAFQALEAERKTIQTRTEELQSQRNQLSKQIGALMGKGEKDAAEAAKAQVAAIKSELDGSAARLEQIQAELQAVLAAVPNLPHESVPVGADETGNVEV
;
A
#
# COMPACT_ATOMS: atom_id res chain seq x y z
N MET A 1 1.80 18.38 0.29
CA MET A 1 1.34 17.10 -0.27
C MET A 1 0.43 16.45 0.76
N LEU A 2 -0.71 15.92 0.32
CA LEU A 2 -1.67 15.26 1.20
C LEU A 2 -1.00 14.07 1.91
N ASP A 3 -1.13 13.97 3.22
CA ASP A 3 -0.56 12.86 3.97
C ASP A 3 -1.34 11.56 3.70
N ILE A 4 -0.67 10.56 3.12
CA ILE A 4 -1.25 9.25 2.85
C ILE A 4 -1.65 8.52 4.14
N LEU A 5 -0.98 8.81 5.27
CA LEU A 5 -1.34 8.25 6.57
C LEU A 5 -2.70 8.75 7.04
N LEU A 6 -3.02 10.01 6.75
CA LEU A 6 -4.32 10.59 7.06
C LEU A 6 -5.42 9.89 6.23
N LEU A 7 -5.18 9.67 4.94
CA LEU A 7 -6.12 8.94 4.08
C LEU A 7 -6.33 7.49 4.50
N ARG A 8 -5.28 6.82 4.97
CA ARG A 8 -5.38 5.43 5.46
C ARG A 8 -6.14 5.34 6.78
N LYS A 9 -6.05 6.38 7.62
CA LYS A 9 -6.69 6.42 8.94
C LYS A 9 -8.15 6.85 8.85
N ASP A 10 -8.44 7.89 8.07
CA ASP A 10 -9.77 8.48 7.97
C ASP A 10 -10.00 9.09 6.57
N LEU A 11 -10.24 8.20 5.61
CA LEU A 11 -10.54 8.55 4.23
C LEU A 11 -11.82 9.39 4.12
N ALA A 12 -12.85 9.07 4.91
CA ALA A 12 -14.16 9.73 4.85
C ALA A 12 -14.05 11.21 5.24
N SER A 13 -13.37 11.51 6.34
CA SER A 13 -13.13 12.89 6.78
C SER A 13 -12.27 13.67 5.78
N ALA A 14 -11.25 13.04 5.20
CA ALA A 14 -10.41 13.67 4.18
C ALA A 14 -11.21 14.00 2.91
N VAL A 15 -12.08 13.09 2.45
CA VAL A 15 -12.97 13.33 1.31
C VAL A 15 -13.95 14.47 1.60
N ALA A 16 -14.61 14.46 2.77
CA ALA A 16 -15.54 15.53 3.16
C ALA A 16 -14.84 16.92 3.22
N ARG A 17 -13.60 16.98 3.70
CA ARG A 17 -12.77 18.21 3.71
C ARG A 17 -12.31 18.64 2.32
N LEU A 18 -12.15 17.71 1.38
CA LEU A 18 -11.86 18.06 -0.01
C LEU A 18 -13.11 18.61 -0.69
N GLU A 19 -14.28 18.04 -0.42
CA GLU A 19 -15.57 18.49 -0.98
C GLU A 19 -15.99 19.90 -0.54
N SER A 20 -15.48 20.40 0.60
CA SER A 20 -15.74 21.78 1.04
C SER A 20 -15.02 22.85 0.20
N ARG A 21 -14.11 22.46 -0.71
CA ARG A 21 -13.45 23.39 -1.64
C ARG A 21 -14.33 23.73 -2.84
N LYS A 22 -14.14 24.94 -3.39
CA LYS A 22 -14.85 25.43 -4.59
C LYS A 22 -14.58 24.54 -5.83
N LYS A 23 -15.61 24.33 -6.64
CA LYS A 23 -15.53 23.67 -7.96
C LYS A 23 -15.17 24.67 -9.07
N PRO A 24 -14.53 24.22 -10.19
CA PRO A 24 -14.07 22.86 -10.48
C PRO A 24 -12.62 22.62 -10.02
N GLN A 25 -12.38 21.53 -9.30
CA GLN A 25 -11.04 21.08 -8.94
C GLN A 25 -10.94 19.56 -9.06
N ALA A 26 -9.75 19.03 -9.38
CA ALA A 26 -9.49 17.60 -9.37
C ALA A 26 -9.55 17.07 -7.92
N PHE A 27 -10.36 16.04 -7.70
CA PHE A 27 -10.53 15.38 -6.41
C PHE A 27 -9.76 14.05 -6.39
N LEU A 28 -9.51 13.55 -5.17
CA LEU A 28 -8.99 12.21 -4.97
C LEU A 28 -9.93 11.18 -5.64
N ASN A 29 -9.40 10.34 -6.52
CA ASN A 29 -10.12 9.17 -6.99
C ASN A 29 -10.16 8.14 -5.87
N VAL A 30 -11.23 8.19 -5.06
CA VAL A 30 -11.43 7.36 -3.87
C VAL A 30 -11.44 5.88 -4.23
N ASP A 31 -12.11 5.50 -5.32
CA ASP A 31 -12.21 4.11 -5.76
C ASP A 31 -10.84 3.55 -6.16
N ALA A 32 -10.06 4.33 -6.93
CA ALA A 32 -8.71 3.95 -7.31
C ALA A 32 -7.79 3.84 -6.08
N PHE A 33 -7.86 4.80 -5.16
CA PHE A 33 -7.06 4.76 -3.93
C PHE A 33 -7.41 3.54 -3.06
N GLN A 34 -8.68 3.23 -2.87
CA GLN A 34 -9.14 2.09 -2.10
C GLN A 34 -8.71 0.76 -2.74
N ALA A 35 -8.83 0.63 -4.06
CA ALA A 35 -8.39 -0.55 -4.79
C ALA A 35 -6.89 -0.79 -4.61
N LEU A 36 -6.07 0.26 -4.76
CA LEU A 36 -4.61 0.17 -4.58
C LEU A 36 -4.21 -0.14 -3.15
N GLU A 37 -4.86 0.45 -2.14
CA GLU A 37 -4.59 0.12 -0.74
C GLU A 37 -5.03 -1.29 -0.35
N ALA A 38 -6.14 -1.79 -0.93
CA ALA A 38 -6.57 -3.17 -0.74
C ALA A 38 -5.54 -4.15 -1.31
N GLU A 39 -5.10 -3.92 -2.56
CA GLU A 39 -4.08 -4.73 -3.21
C GLU A 39 -2.76 -4.70 -2.44
N ARG A 40 -2.31 -3.51 -2.00
CA ARG A 40 -1.11 -3.34 -1.17
C ARG A 40 -1.16 -4.21 0.08
N LYS A 41 -2.30 -4.21 0.80
CA LYS A 41 -2.49 -5.03 2.00
C LYS A 41 -2.45 -6.52 1.68
N THR A 42 -3.13 -6.95 0.62
CA THR A 42 -3.12 -8.35 0.17
C THR A 42 -1.71 -8.83 -0.13
N ILE A 43 -0.92 -8.06 -0.88
CA ILE A 43 0.46 -8.42 -1.22
C ILE A 43 1.35 -8.41 0.01
N GLN A 44 1.15 -7.48 0.94
CA GLN A 44 1.89 -7.45 2.20
C GLN A 44 1.64 -8.72 3.03
N THR A 45 0.38 -9.12 3.23
CA THR A 45 0.04 -10.36 3.93
C THR A 45 0.61 -11.58 3.21
N ARG A 46 0.49 -11.64 1.88
CA ARG A 46 1.05 -12.73 1.08
C ARG A 46 2.57 -12.82 1.22
N THR A 47 3.26 -11.69 1.25
CA THR A 47 4.71 -11.62 1.45
C THR A 47 5.11 -12.20 2.80
N GLU A 48 4.39 -11.87 3.88
CA GLU A 48 4.62 -12.41 5.22
C GLU A 48 4.38 -13.93 5.28
N GLU A 49 3.31 -14.42 4.65
CA GLU A 49 3.03 -15.85 4.53
C GLU A 49 4.15 -16.60 3.79
N LEU A 50 4.60 -16.05 2.65
CA LEU A 50 5.67 -16.63 1.84
C LEU A 50 7.01 -16.67 2.60
N GLN A 51 7.33 -15.61 3.34
CA GLN A 51 8.51 -15.59 4.20
C GLN A 51 8.45 -16.66 5.28
N SER A 52 7.28 -16.85 5.91
CA SER A 52 7.05 -17.92 6.89
C SER A 52 7.22 -19.31 6.26
N GLN A 53 6.59 -19.56 5.12
CA GLN A 53 6.69 -20.82 4.38
C GLN A 53 8.13 -21.13 3.97
N ARG A 54 8.87 -20.14 3.45
CA ARG A 54 10.30 -20.28 3.12
C ARG A 54 11.11 -20.72 4.34
N ASN A 55 10.88 -20.09 5.49
CA ASN A 55 11.62 -20.40 6.72
C ASN A 55 11.30 -21.82 7.23
N GLN A 56 10.04 -22.27 7.09
CA GLN A 56 9.63 -23.64 7.42
C GLN A 56 10.29 -24.66 6.48
N LEU A 57 10.26 -24.42 5.17
CA LEU A 57 10.88 -25.29 4.18
C LEU A 57 12.40 -25.37 4.36
N SER A 58 13.08 -24.27 4.67
CA SER A 58 14.52 -24.27 4.97
C SER A 58 14.87 -25.19 6.14
N LYS A 59 14.05 -25.22 7.20
CA LYS A 59 14.24 -26.14 8.32
C LYS A 59 13.99 -27.59 7.92
N GLN A 60 12.95 -27.83 7.12
CA GLN A 60 12.64 -29.17 6.60
C GLN A 60 13.77 -29.71 5.72
N ILE A 61 14.34 -28.89 4.82
CA ILE A 61 15.48 -29.28 3.97
C ILE A 61 16.65 -29.76 4.84
N GLY A 62 17.01 -29.02 5.88
CA GLY A 62 18.08 -29.44 6.80
C GLY A 62 17.81 -30.80 7.46
N ALA A 63 16.57 -31.02 7.91
CA ALA A 63 16.15 -32.29 8.50
C ALA A 63 16.17 -33.45 7.50
N LEU A 64 15.67 -33.25 6.28
CA LEU A 64 15.64 -34.25 5.20
C LEU A 64 17.07 -34.64 4.76
N MET A 65 17.96 -33.65 4.63
CA MET A 65 19.37 -33.88 4.31
C MET A 65 20.08 -34.68 5.41
N GLY A 66 19.78 -34.40 6.69
CA GLY A 66 20.30 -35.18 7.81
C GLY A 66 19.81 -36.63 7.86
N LYS A 67 18.62 -36.90 7.32
CA LYS A 67 18.05 -38.25 7.17
C LYS A 67 18.51 -38.99 5.92
N GLY A 68 19.25 -38.33 5.02
CA GLY A 68 19.66 -38.90 3.74
C GLY A 68 18.56 -38.92 2.66
N GLU A 69 17.42 -38.26 2.90
CA GLU A 69 16.27 -38.18 1.98
C GLU A 69 16.50 -37.10 0.92
N LYS A 70 17.49 -37.34 0.04
CA LYS A 70 17.95 -36.35 -0.95
C LYS A 70 16.88 -35.91 -1.93
N ASP A 71 16.04 -36.84 -2.42
CA ASP A 71 15.00 -36.52 -3.40
C ASP A 71 13.93 -35.58 -2.82
N ALA A 72 13.53 -35.82 -1.56
CA ALA A 72 12.59 -34.96 -0.84
C ALA A 72 13.21 -33.58 -0.54
N ALA A 73 14.51 -33.54 -0.20
CA ALA A 73 15.23 -32.29 0.03
C ALA A 73 15.34 -31.44 -1.24
N GLU A 74 15.60 -32.05 -2.40
CA GLU A 74 15.62 -31.34 -3.69
C GLU A 74 14.23 -30.81 -4.07
N ALA A 75 13.17 -31.58 -3.84
CA ALA A 75 11.79 -31.09 -4.04
C ALA A 75 11.47 -29.86 -3.16
N ALA A 76 11.88 -29.88 -1.89
CA ALA A 76 11.70 -28.74 -0.99
C ALA A 76 12.55 -27.53 -1.40
N LYS A 77 13.76 -27.72 -1.93
CA LYS A 77 14.58 -26.63 -2.51
C LYS A 77 13.91 -25.98 -3.71
N ALA A 78 13.29 -26.78 -4.59
CA ALA A 78 12.54 -26.25 -5.72
C ALA A 78 11.37 -25.36 -5.27
N GLN A 79 10.66 -25.74 -4.20
CA GLN A 79 9.61 -24.90 -3.60
C GLN A 79 10.16 -23.59 -3.03
N VAL A 80 11.31 -23.63 -2.35
CA VAL A 80 11.98 -22.41 -1.85
C VAL A 80 12.37 -21.48 -3.00
N ALA A 81 12.83 -22.02 -4.13
CA ALA A 81 13.14 -21.23 -5.32
C ALA A 81 11.88 -20.58 -5.93
N ALA A 82 10.76 -21.31 -5.99
CA ALA A 82 9.48 -20.77 -6.45
C ALA A 82 8.97 -19.64 -5.53
N ILE A 83 9.04 -19.83 -4.21
CA ILE A 83 8.69 -18.80 -3.22
C ILE A 83 9.56 -17.56 -3.38
N LYS A 84 10.86 -17.72 -3.66
CA LYS A 84 11.74 -16.58 -3.91
C LYS A 84 11.28 -15.77 -5.13
N SER A 85 10.92 -16.44 -6.23
CA SER A 85 10.39 -15.77 -7.41
C SER A 85 9.08 -15.02 -7.12
N GLU A 86 8.19 -15.59 -6.29
CA GLU A 86 6.93 -14.95 -5.91
C GLU A 86 7.16 -13.74 -4.99
N LEU A 87 8.13 -13.82 -4.07
CA LEU A 87 8.55 -12.69 -3.24
C LEU A 87 9.13 -11.55 -4.07
N ASP A 88 9.98 -11.85 -5.05
CA ASP A 88 10.57 -10.85 -5.95
C ASP A 88 9.46 -10.15 -6.79
N GLY A 89 8.49 -10.92 -7.29
CA GLY A 89 7.31 -10.37 -7.98
C GLY A 89 6.42 -9.52 -7.07
N SER A 90 6.23 -9.95 -5.81
CA SER A 90 5.47 -9.18 -4.82
C SER A 90 6.13 -7.85 -4.49
N ALA A 91 7.46 -7.82 -4.38
CA ALA A 91 8.21 -6.60 -4.15
C ALA A 91 8.06 -5.62 -5.33
N ALA A 92 8.22 -6.10 -6.57
CA ALA A 92 8.03 -5.28 -7.76
C ALA A 92 6.61 -4.70 -7.85
N ARG A 93 5.58 -5.50 -7.51
CA ARG A 93 4.20 -5.00 -7.52
C ARG A 93 3.95 -3.97 -6.41
N LEU A 94 4.54 -4.13 -5.23
CA LEU A 94 4.45 -3.12 -4.17
C LEU A 94 5.09 -1.79 -4.57
N GLU A 95 6.24 -1.81 -5.27
CA GLU A 95 6.87 -0.60 -5.81
C GLU A 95 5.97 0.10 -6.85
N GLN A 96 5.32 -0.68 -7.74
CA GLN A 96 4.36 -0.14 -8.70
C GLN A 96 3.16 0.50 -8.00
N ILE A 97 2.54 -0.20 -7.04
CA ILE A 97 1.42 0.34 -6.26
C ILE A 97 1.81 1.62 -5.53
N GLN A 98 3.05 1.70 -5.00
CA GLN A 98 3.53 2.91 -4.36
C GLN A 98 3.62 4.08 -5.35
N ALA A 99 4.10 3.85 -6.57
CA ALA A 99 4.13 4.86 -7.63
C ALA A 99 2.72 5.27 -8.08
N GLU A 100 1.80 4.31 -8.24
CA GLU A 100 0.40 4.55 -8.59
C GLU A 100 -0.32 5.37 -7.50
N LEU A 101 -0.12 5.03 -6.22
CA LEU A 101 -0.62 5.81 -5.09
C LEU A 101 -0.05 7.23 -5.08
N GLN A 102 1.25 7.40 -5.33
CA GLN A 102 1.86 8.73 -5.43
C GLN A 102 1.27 9.55 -6.58
N ALA A 103 1.02 8.94 -7.74
CA ALA A 103 0.39 9.61 -8.87
C ALA A 103 -1.05 10.06 -8.55
N VAL A 104 -1.82 9.21 -7.88
CA VAL A 104 -3.17 9.54 -7.39
C VAL A 104 -3.11 10.71 -6.41
N LEU A 105 -2.12 10.75 -5.51
CA LEU A 105 -1.97 11.83 -4.52
C LEU A 105 -1.41 13.12 -5.11
N ALA A 106 -0.54 13.04 -6.13
CA ALA A 106 0.03 14.20 -6.80
C ALA A 106 -1.03 15.01 -7.56
N ALA A 107 -2.11 14.36 -7.99
CA ALA A 107 -3.27 15.02 -8.60
C ALA A 107 -4.16 15.75 -7.57
N VAL A 108 -3.98 15.52 -6.26
CA VAL A 108 -4.86 16.03 -5.22
C VAL A 108 -4.25 17.27 -4.54
N PRO A 109 -4.97 18.41 -4.49
CA PRO A 109 -4.53 19.58 -3.75
C PRO A 109 -4.42 19.27 -2.24
N ASN A 110 -3.57 20.01 -1.52
CA ASN A 110 -3.44 19.88 -0.07
C ASN A 110 -4.80 20.09 0.65
N LEU A 111 -5.01 19.49 1.82
CA LEU A 111 -6.21 19.76 2.63
C LEU A 111 -6.22 21.19 3.16
N PRO A 112 -7.39 21.85 3.28
CA PRO A 112 -7.52 23.08 4.06
C PRO A 112 -7.13 22.79 5.52
N HIS A 113 -6.36 23.67 6.14
CA HIS A 113 -6.07 23.58 7.57
C HIS A 113 -7.35 23.85 8.38
N GLU A 114 -7.49 23.22 9.54
CA GLU A 114 -8.71 23.27 10.38
C GLU A 114 -9.06 24.70 10.85
N SER A 115 -8.06 25.58 10.85
CA SER A 115 -8.20 27.00 11.19
C SER A 115 -8.59 27.90 10.02
N VAL A 116 -8.73 27.36 8.80
CA VAL A 116 -9.14 28.14 7.63
C VAL A 116 -10.67 28.27 7.68
N PRO A 117 -11.21 29.48 7.88
CA PRO A 117 -12.66 29.67 7.85
C PRO A 117 -13.19 29.24 6.48
N VAL A 118 -14.34 28.55 6.48
CA VAL A 118 -15.05 28.14 5.26
C VAL A 118 -15.64 29.40 4.62
N GLY A 119 -14.79 30.15 3.92
CA GLY A 119 -15.12 31.42 3.28
C GLY A 119 -15.39 31.21 1.80
N ALA A 120 -16.60 31.57 1.36
CA ALA A 120 -17.00 31.43 -0.02
C ALA A 120 -16.41 32.50 -0.94
N ASP A 121 -15.69 33.54 -0.49
CA ASP A 121 -15.09 34.61 -1.31
C ASP A 121 -14.04 35.42 -0.51
N GLU A 122 -13.38 36.40 -1.16
CA GLU A 122 -12.36 37.32 -0.62
C GLU A 122 -12.85 38.13 0.61
N THR A 123 -14.15 38.18 0.85
CA THR A 123 -14.78 38.84 2.01
C THR A 123 -14.67 38.05 3.32
N GLY A 124 -14.11 36.84 3.30
CA GLY A 124 -13.87 36.00 4.49
C GLY A 124 -12.48 36.12 5.10
N ASN A 125 -11.61 36.98 4.57
CA ASN A 125 -10.29 37.20 5.15
C ASN A 125 -10.43 38.02 6.45
N VAL A 126 -10.11 37.39 7.57
CA VAL A 126 -9.90 38.11 8.83
C VAL A 126 -8.47 38.67 8.74
N GLU A 127 -8.36 39.99 8.60
CA GLU A 127 -7.07 40.69 8.71
C GLU A 127 -6.46 40.42 10.10
N VAL A 128 -5.18 40.05 10.13
CA VAL A 128 -4.37 39.91 11.36
C VAL A 128 -3.42 41.09 11.43
#